data_AF-A0AAD5TAB2-F1
#
_entry.id   AF-A0AAD5TAB2-F1
#
_cell.length_a   1.000
_cell.length_b   1.000
_cell.length_c   1.000
_cell.angle_alpha   90.00
_cell.angle_beta   90.00
_cell.angle_gamma   90.00
#
_symmetry.space_group_name_H-M   'P 1'
#
loop_
_entity.id
_entity.type
_entity.pdbx_description
1 polymer ?
#
loop_
_entity_poly.entity_id
_entity_poly.type
_entity_poly.pdbx_seq_one_letter_code
_entity_poly.pdbx_strand_id
1 'polypeptide(L)'
;MKNLNLREIEKNIEDAQKQFNVRGLALGIVRESGLAYVNGYGERNSKGDPVSGRTLFQIGSTTKAFTAFAIAALVDDGFLSWDSPVANLSDIEFEFNDPVVQTFANMLDLLSHRSGLPRHDLLFFIWPSLQNIYSKLRVLPPSPFQLRQKFHYNNICYNLAGDIAGSIFERHVKENGADFLTSAWARLVHNKILGPLEMLDTRTESAGMLNTANCAEGFRYDEEKERFVLYDVDSAYRVRGARPAGSMVSNIYDLAKWVSLMLRKGVLEDGKTRLLSKLNFEKLITPHMTYGKPVSDGPIQLESCMLFKLNFIEYLLC
;
A
#
# COMPACT_ATOMS: atom_id res chain seq x y z
N MET A 1 -26.54 -18.15 -1.30
CA MET A 1 -25.31 -17.56 -1.87
C MET A 1 -25.28 -17.89 -3.35
N LYS A 2 -25.12 -16.90 -4.24
CA LYS A 2 -25.00 -17.18 -5.69
C LYS A 2 -23.73 -18.01 -5.92
N ASN A 3 -23.86 -19.12 -6.67
CA ASN A 3 -22.69 -19.86 -7.15
C ASN A 3 -21.83 -18.91 -7.99
N LEU A 4 -20.54 -18.84 -7.71
CA LEU A 4 -19.59 -18.09 -8.54
C LEU A 4 -19.55 -18.73 -9.93
N ASN A 5 -19.90 -17.96 -10.97
CA ASN A 5 -19.75 -18.41 -12.35
C ASN A 5 -18.28 -18.22 -12.78
N LEU A 6 -17.41 -19.13 -12.36
CA LEU A 6 -15.96 -19.01 -12.60
C LEU A 6 -15.64 -18.92 -14.09
N ARG A 7 -16.36 -19.64 -14.96
CA ARG A 7 -16.16 -19.59 -16.42
C ARG A 7 -16.40 -18.20 -16.99
N GLU A 8 -17.42 -17.50 -16.51
CA GLU A 8 -17.72 -16.14 -16.94
C GLU A 8 -16.67 -15.15 -16.42
N ILE A 9 -16.18 -15.35 -15.19
CA ILE A 9 -15.09 -14.53 -14.63
C ILE A 9 -13.81 -14.73 -15.43
N GLU A 10 -13.41 -15.98 -15.68
CA GLU A 10 -12.21 -16.32 -16.48
C GLU A 10 -12.29 -15.67 -17.86
N LYS A 11 -13.41 -15.83 -18.57
CA LYS A 11 -13.63 -15.22 -19.87
C LYS A 11 -13.50 -13.69 -19.83
N ASN A 12 -14.16 -13.04 -18.87
CA ASN A 12 -14.11 -11.57 -18.74
C ASN A 12 -12.68 -11.08 -18.46
N ILE A 13 -11.88 -11.84 -17.71
CA ILE A 13 -10.50 -11.50 -17.39
C ILE A 13 -9.60 -11.69 -18.61
N GLU A 14 -9.77 -12.75 -19.39
CA GLU A 14 -9.05 -12.94 -20.65
C GLU A 14 -9.40 -11.86 -21.68
N ASP A 15 -10.67 -11.48 -21.78
CA ASP A 15 -11.14 -10.41 -22.66
C ASP A 15 -10.52 -9.05 -22.22
N ALA A 16 -10.55 -8.74 -20.92
CA ALA A 16 -9.93 -7.54 -20.38
C ALA A 16 -8.40 -7.54 -20.57
N GLN A 17 -7.72 -8.67 -20.38
CA GLN A 17 -6.28 -8.80 -20.58
C GLN A 17 -5.89 -8.39 -22.01
N LYS A 18 -6.65 -8.86 -23.00
CA LYS A 18 -6.45 -8.51 -24.41
C LYS A 18 -6.80 -7.05 -24.67
N GLN A 19 -7.96 -6.60 -24.22
CA GLN A 19 -8.44 -5.24 -24.45
C GLN A 19 -7.51 -4.16 -23.89
N PHE A 20 -6.92 -4.41 -22.72
CA PHE A 20 -6.06 -3.45 -22.04
C PHE A 20 -4.57 -3.69 -22.26
N ASN A 21 -4.20 -4.59 -23.17
CA ASN A 21 -2.81 -4.96 -23.45
C ASN A 21 -2.03 -5.25 -22.15
N VAL A 22 -2.52 -6.19 -21.35
CA VAL A 22 -1.86 -6.62 -20.11
C VAL A 22 -1.04 -7.88 -20.37
N ARG A 23 0.29 -7.81 -20.23
CA ARG A 23 1.17 -8.95 -20.54
C ARG A 23 0.89 -10.16 -19.64
N GLY A 24 0.70 -9.92 -18.35
CA GLY A 24 0.38 -10.96 -17.40
C GLY A 24 -0.27 -10.40 -16.14
N LEU A 25 -1.15 -11.20 -15.53
CA LEU A 25 -1.87 -10.84 -14.30
C LEU A 25 -2.16 -12.09 -13.47
N ALA A 26 -2.21 -11.92 -12.14
CA ALA A 26 -2.66 -12.95 -11.22
C ALA A 26 -3.98 -12.51 -10.57
N LEU A 27 -4.93 -13.44 -10.46
CA LEU A 27 -6.25 -13.22 -9.89
C LEU A 27 -6.44 -14.10 -8.66
N GLY A 28 -6.97 -13.53 -7.59
CA GLY A 28 -7.44 -14.25 -6.41
C GLY A 28 -8.84 -13.82 -6.02
N ILE A 29 -9.72 -14.79 -5.74
CA ILE A 29 -11.04 -14.52 -5.12
C ILE A 29 -10.93 -14.96 -3.66
N VAL A 30 -11.13 -14.02 -2.74
CA VAL A 30 -10.91 -14.22 -1.30
C VAL A 30 -12.22 -14.09 -0.55
N ARG A 31 -12.39 -14.94 0.47
CA ARG A 31 -13.51 -14.92 1.42
C ARG A 31 -12.95 -14.79 2.83
N GLU A 32 -13.83 -14.58 3.81
CA GLU A 32 -13.45 -14.65 5.23
C GLU A 32 -12.78 -15.97 5.60
N SER A 33 -13.14 -17.08 4.94
CA SER A 33 -12.56 -18.40 5.14
C SER A 33 -11.24 -18.62 4.38
N GLY A 34 -10.72 -17.63 3.65
CA GLY A 34 -9.50 -17.77 2.86
C GLY A 34 -9.69 -17.67 1.34
N LEU A 35 -8.65 -18.08 0.62
CA LEU A 35 -8.58 -18.06 -0.84
C LEU A 35 -9.53 -19.09 -1.45
N ALA A 36 -10.54 -18.63 -2.19
CA ALA A 36 -11.55 -19.47 -2.83
C ALA A 36 -11.21 -19.85 -4.28
N TYR A 37 -10.42 -19.01 -4.96
CA TYR A 37 -9.96 -19.26 -6.34
C TYR A 37 -8.67 -18.49 -6.59
N VAL A 38 -7.75 -19.08 -7.35
CA VAL A 38 -6.53 -18.41 -7.81
C VAL A 38 -6.17 -18.89 -9.21
N ASN A 39 -5.78 -17.94 -10.07
CA ASN A 39 -5.24 -18.26 -11.38
C ASN A 39 -4.25 -17.19 -11.86
N GLY A 40 -3.35 -17.56 -12.76
CA GLY A 40 -2.44 -16.67 -13.46
C GLY A 40 -2.77 -16.67 -14.95
N TYR A 41 -2.64 -15.51 -15.58
CA TYR A 41 -2.89 -15.31 -17.01
C TYR A 41 -1.69 -14.63 -17.64
N GLY A 42 -1.34 -15.04 -18.86
CA GLY A 42 -0.22 -14.49 -19.62
C GLY A 42 1.16 -14.79 -19.01
N GLU A 43 2.10 -13.90 -19.29
CA GLU A 43 3.53 -14.10 -19.05
C GLU A 43 4.05 -13.12 -17.99
N ARG A 44 4.88 -13.62 -17.06
CA ARG A 44 5.47 -12.82 -15.99
C ARG A 44 6.75 -12.10 -16.41
N ASN A 45 7.42 -12.53 -17.47
CA ASN A 45 8.71 -11.98 -17.87
C ASN A 45 8.94 -12.04 -19.38
N SER A 46 10.06 -11.48 -19.80
CA SER A 46 10.52 -11.36 -21.19
C SER A 46 10.85 -12.70 -21.84
N LYS A 47 11.07 -13.75 -21.04
CA LYS A 47 11.30 -15.13 -21.50
C LYS A 47 10.01 -15.88 -21.84
N GLY A 48 8.86 -15.32 -21.46
CA GLY A 48 7.55 -15.95 -21.68
C GLY A 48 7.15 -16.95 -20.60
N ASP A 49 7.77 -16.90 -19.41
CA ASP A 49 7.36 -17.77 -18.31
C ASP A 49 5.94 -17.42 -17.85
N PRO A 50 5.08 -18.41 -17.53
CA PRO A 50 3.69 -18.14 -17.18
C PRO A 50 3.56 -17.44 -15.82
N VAL A 51 2.53 -16.59 -15.69
CA VAL A 51 2.10 -16.07 -14.38
C VAL A 51 1.47 -17.19 -13.55
N SER A 52 1.69 -17.16 -12.24
CA SER A 52 1.06 -18.07 -11.27
C SER A 52 0.57 -17.31 -10.05
N GLY A 53 -0.24 -17.97 -9.19
CA GLY A 53 -0.65 -17.39 -7.91
C GLY A 53 0.51 -17.08 -6.94
N ARG A 54 1.69 -17.68 -7.16
CA ARG A 54 2.92 -17.41 -6.38
C ARG A 54 3.85 -16.38 -7.03
N THR A 55 3.52 -15.90 -8.23
CA THR A 55 4.34 -14.90 -8.91
C THR A 55 4.34 -13.62 -8.08
N LEU A 56 5.53 -13.12 -7.77
CA LEU A 56 5.73 -11.90 -7.01
C LEU A 56 5.50 -10.68 -7.91
N PHE A 57 4.63 -9.80 -7.46
CA PHE A 57 4.36 -8.50 -8.07
C PHE A 57 4.66 -7.39 -7.07
N GLN A 58 5.15 -6.26 -7.57
CA GLN A 58 5.11 -5.03 -6.80
C GLN A 58 3.65 -4.64 -6.58
N ILE A 59 3.26 -4.41 -5.32
CA ILE A 59 1.86 -4.07 -4.99
C ILE A 59 1.64 -2.57 -4.86
N GLY A 60 2.70 -1.78 -5.03
CA GLY A 60 2.64 -0.32 -5.01
C GLY A 60 1.90 0.21 -3.79
N SER A 61 1.02 1.16 -4.00
CA SER A 61 0.25 1.84 -2.96
C SER A 61 -0.68 0.95 -2.12
N THR A 62 -0.89 -0.33 -2.46
CA THR A 62 -1.47 -1.29 -1.49
C THR A 62 -0.69 -1.30 -0.18
N THR A 63 0.63 -1.03 -0.24
CA THR A 63 1.53 -0.88 0.91
C THR A 63 0.96 0.06 1.98
N LYS A 64 0.25 1.13 1.59
CA LYS A 64 -0.34 2.10 2.52
C LYS A 64 -1.30 1.47 3.52
N ALA A 65 -2.08 0.49 3.06
CA ALA A 65 -2.99 -0.25 3.92
C ALA A 65 -2.25 -1.01 5.04
N PHE A 66 -1.13 -1.64 4.71
CA PHE A 66 -0.28 -2.32 5.70
C PHE A 66 0.33 -1.31 6.67
N THR A 67 0.81 -0.17 6.18
CA THR A 67 1.33 0.92 7.02
C THR A 67 0.27 1.45 7.98
N ALA A 68 -0.93 1.76 7.49
CA ALA A 68 -2.01 2.29 8.31
C ALA A 68 -2.49 1.27 9.37
N PHE A 69 -2.59 -0.01 9.01
CA PHE A 69 -2.91 -1.08 9.96
C PHE A 69 -1.83 -1.24 11.03
N ALA A 70 -0.55 -1.22 10.65
CA ALA A 70 0.54 -1.32 11.62
C ALA A 70 0.58 -0.12 12.58
N ILE A 71 0.28 1.09 12.09
CA ILE A 71 0.13 2.29 12.94
C ILE A 71 -1.05 2.11 13.89
N ALA A 72 -2.19 1.61 13.40
CA ALA A 72 -3.36 1.34 14.24
C ALA A 72 -3.04 0.33 15.35
N ALA A 73 -2.20 -0.68 15.07
CA ALA A 73 -1.74 -1.63 16.08
C ALA A 73 -0.86 -0.97 17.16
N LEU A 74 -0.04 0.03 16.81
CA LEU A 74 0.68 0.82 17.82
C LEU A 74 -0.23 1.70 18.68
N VAL A 75 -1.36 2.14 18.13
CA VAL A 75 -2.39 2.84 18.92
C VAL A 75 -3.06 1.86 19.89
N ASP A 76 -3.31 0.61 19.47
CA ASP A 76 -3.80 -0.45 20.38
C ASP A 76 -2.81 -0.75 21.51
N ASP A 77 -1.51 -0.80 21.21
CA ASP A 77 -0.45 -1.01 22.20
C ASP A 77 -0.31 0.19 23.17
N GLY A 78 -0.93 1.33 22.87
CA GLY A 78 -0.82 2.56 23.65
C GLY A 78 0.49 3.32 23.44
N PHE A 79 1.28 2.99 22.40
CA PHE A 79 2.56 3.65 22.12
C PHE A 79 2.40 5.01 21.44
N LEU A 80 1.26 5.27 20.80
CA LEU A 80 0.88 6.58 20.28
C LEU A 80 -0.65 6.74 20.26
N SER A 81 -1.14 7.96 20.03
CA SER A 81 -2.55 8.22 19.77
C SER A 81 -2.76 8.81 18.38
N TRP A 82 -3.94 8.59 17.78
CA TRP A 82 -4.27 9.14 16.46
C TRP A 82 -4.18 10.66 16.39
N ASP A 83 -4.46 11.34 17.52
CA ASP A 83 -4.58 12.79 17.59
C ASP A 83 -3.29 13.49 18.05
N SER A 84 -2.29 12.73 18.49
CA SER A 84 -0.99 13.27 18.86
C SER A 84 -0.33 13.98 17.66
N PRO A 85 0.12 15.24 17.82
CA PRO A 85 0.84 15.94 16.76
C PRO A 85 2.09 15.17 16.35
N VAL A 86 2.30 14.94 15.05
CA VAL A 86 3.42 14.14 14.53
C VAL A 86 4.78 14.75 14.88
N ALA A 87 4.84 16.07 15.00
CA ALA A 87 6.04 16.79 15.43
C ALA A 87 6.49 16.43 16.85
N ASN A 88 5.56 16.02 17.73
CA ASN A 88 5.87 15.64 19.11
C ASN A 88 6.21 14.15 19.26
N LEU A 89 5.96 13.35 18.23
CA LEU A 89 6.17 11.90 18.23
C LEU A 89 7.51 11.48 17.59
N SER A 90 8.08 12.36 16.77
CA SER A 90 9.14 12.02 15.84
C SER A 90 10.53 12.21 16.42
N ASP A 91 11.34 11.16 16.32
CA ASP A 91 12.81 11.24 16.49
C ASP A 91 13.50 11.55 15.15
N ILE A 92 12.73 11.71 14.08
CA ILE A 92 13.20 12.01 12.72
C ILE A 92 13.13 13.52 12.51
N GLU A 93 14.22 14.10 12.04
CA GLU A 93 14.27 15.51 11.66
C GLU A 93 13.41 15.79 10.43
N PHE A 94 12.39 16.62 10.61
CA PHE A 94 11.60 17.21 9.53
C PHE A 94 10.97 18.53 9.98
N GLU A 95 10.59 19.35 9.02
CA GLU A 95 9.86 20.58 9.24
C GLU A 95 8.94 20.83 8.04
N PHE A 96 7.65 21.03 8.27
CA PHE A 96 6.72 21.46 7.23
C PHE A 96 6.87 22.97 7.00
N ASN A 97 6.74 23.40 5.73
CA ASN A 97 6.74 24.82 5.39
C ASN A 97 5.60 25.62 6.07
N ASP A 98 4.43 25.00 6.26
CA ASP A 98 3.27 25.60 6.91
C ASP A 98 3.33 25.37 8.45
N PRO A 99 3.41 26.43 9.27
CA PRO A 99 3.46 26.33 10.73
C PRO A 99 2.23 25.66 11.36
N VAL A 100 1.06 25.79 10.75
CA VAL A 100 -0.18 25.14 11.23
C VAL A 100 -0.06 23.64 11.05
N VAL A 101 0.41 23.20 9.88
CA VAL A 101 0.66 21.77 9.60
C VAL A 101 1.74 21.24 10.53
N GLN A 102 2.84 21.97 10.71
CA GLN A 102 3.92 21.59 11.62
C GLN A 102 3.44 21.39 13.06
N THR A 103 2.55 22.25 13.54
CA THR A 103 2.10 22.24 14.94
C THR A 103 0.98 21.23 15.19
N PHE A 104 0.04 21.06 14.24
CA PHE A 104 -1.23 20.40 14.49
C PHE A 104 -1.49 19.14 13.66
N ALA A 105 -0.70 18.85 12.62
CA ALA A 105 -0.90 17.62 11.86
C ALA A 105 -0.65 16.40 12.74
N ASN A 106 -1.55 15.42 12.65
CA ASN A 106 -1.44 14.14 13.36
C ASN A 106 -1.36 12.95 12.39
N MET A 107 -1.22 11.73 12.91
CA MET A 107 -1.12 10.53 12.07
C MET A 107 -2.32 10.39 11.13
N LEU A 108 -3.52 10.68 11.62
CA LEU A 108 -4.73 10.61 10.82
C LEU A 108 -4.72 11.60 9.66
N ASP A 109 -4.17 12.80 9.87
CA ASP A 109 -4.04 13.81 8.83
C ASP A 109 -3.08 13.39 7.71
N LEU A 110 -1.96 12.74 8.07
CA LEU A 110 -0.99 12.22 7.11
C LEU A 110 -1.55 11.03 6.32
N LEU A 111 -2.17 10.07 7.02
CA LEU A 111 -2.72 8.84 6.43
C LEU A 111 -4.00 9.09 5.62
N SER A 112 -4.74 10.16 5.91
CA SER A 112 -5.98 10.51 5.20
C SER A 112 -5.76 11.58 4.14
N HIS A 113 -4.50 11.82 3.74
CA HIS A 113 -4.15 12.75 2.66
C HIS A 113 -4.73 14.15 2.83
N ARG A 114 -4.73 14.66 4.06
CA ARG A 114 -5.39 15.92 4.43
C ARG A 114 -4.48 16.89 5.17
N SER A 115 -3.16 16.74 4.99
CA SER A 115 -2.15 17.62 5.58
C SER A 115 -2.12 19.02 4.98
N GLY A 116 -2.68 19.23 3.78
CA GLY A 116 -2.50 20.47 3.01
C GLY A 116 -1.24 20.47 2.13
N LEU A 117 -0.37 19.46 2.22
CA LEU A 117 0.78 19.31 1.33
C LEU A 117 0.38 18.59 0.03
N PRO A 118 0.54 19.21 -1.16
CA PRO A 118 0.23 18.56 -2.44
C PRO A 118 1.25 17.48 -2.82
N ARG A 119 0.96 16.73 -3.89
CA ARG A 119 1.81 15.65 -4.39
C ARG A 119 3.17 16.18 -4.88
N HIS A 120 4.25 15.57 -4.41
CA HIS A 120 5.63 15.84 -4.84
C HIS A 120 6.40 14.54 -5.17
N ASP A 121 5.79 13.63 -5.92
CA ASP A 121 6.37 12.30 -6.15
C ASP A 121 7.67 12.32 -6.97
N LEU A 122 7.93 13.39 -7.73
CA LEU A 122 9.18 13.55 -8.47
C LEU A 122 10.42 13.55 -7.55
N LEU A 123 10.26 13.91 -6.27
CA LEU A 123 11.37 13.90 -5.33
C LEU A 123 11.94 12.48 -5.13
N PHE A 124 11.15 11.43 -5.35
CA PHE A 124 11.59 10.04 -5.28
C PHE A 124 12.67 9.68 -6.31
N PHE A 125 12.69 10.36 -7.44
CA PHE A 125 13.64 10.10 -8.54
C PHE A 125 14.90 10.98 -8.45
N ILE A 126 14.82 12.08 -7.69
CA ILE A 126 15.90 13.07 -7.59
C ILE A 126 16.77 12.81 -6.35
N TRP A 127 16.17 12.37 -5.24
CA TRP A 127 16.89 12.17 -3.99
C TRP A 127 16.94 10.71 -3.54
N PRO A 128 18.12 10.22 -3.09
CA PRO A 128 18.34 8.80 -2.84
C PRO A 128 17.80 8.29 -1.49
N SER A 129 17.34 9.17 -0.58
CA SER A 129 16.90 8.78 0.77
C SER A 129 15.67 9.56 1.27
N LEU A 130 14.88 8.92 2.13
CA LEU A 130 13.72 9.53 2.80
C LEU A 130 14.12 10.73 3.65
N GLN A 131 15.22 10.64 4.39
CA GLN A 131 15.76 11.76 5.19
C GLN A 131 16.04 12.99 4.33
N ASN A 132 16.61 12.81 3.13
CA ASN A 132 16.81 13.93 2.20
C ASN A 132 15.46 14.54 1.78
N ILE A 133 14.45 13.72 1.49
CA ILE A 133 13.11 14.19 1.13
C ILE A 133 12.46 14.95 2.31
N TYR A 134 12.54 14.43 3.53
CA TYR A 134 11.99 15.08 4.72
C TYR A 134 12.64 16.43 5.01
N SER A 135 13.96 16.57 4.81
CA SER A 135 14.67 17.85 4.92
C SER A 135 14.18 18.93 3.95
N LYS A 136 13.45 18.54 2.88
CA LYS A 136 12.89 19.46 1.90
C LYS A 136 11.46 19.85 2.19
N LEU A 137 10.76 19.20 3.12
CA LEU A 137 9.37 19.56 3.49
C LEU A 137 9.23 21.05 3.84
N ARG A 138 10.27 21.66 4.40
CA ARG A 138 10.31 23.09 4.77
C ARG A 138 10.36 24.04 3.59
N VAL A 139 10.71 23.56 2.40
CA VAL A 139 10.77 24.36 1.15
C VAL A 139 9.75 23.92 0.11
N LEU A 140 8.95 22.90 0.40
CA LEU A 140 7.86 22.51 -0.50
C LEU A 140 6.72 23.51 -0.37
N PRO A 141 6.23 24.08 -1.50
CA PRO A 141 5.16 25.05 -1.46
C PRO A 141 3.89 24.39 -0.91
N PRO A 142 3.24 25.00 0.10
CA PRO A 142 1.99 24.48 0.62
C PRO A 142 0.89 24.64 -0.42
N SER A 143 -0.19 23.89 -0.26
CA SER A 143 -1.41 24.15 -1.00
C SER A 143 -2.02 25.50 -0.60
N PRO A 144 -2.83 26.15 -1.47
CA PRO A 144 -3.76 27.20 -1.01
C PRO A 144 -4.81 26.70 -0.01
N PHE A 145 -4.94 25.38 0.19
CA PHE A 145 -5.86 24.77 1.14
C PHE A 145 -5.16 24.48 2.47
N GLN A 146 -5.85 24.82 3.57
CA GLN A 146 -5.37 24.59 4.94
C GLN A 146 -5.41 23.10 5.31
N LEU A 147 -4.76 22.77 6.44
CA LEU A 147 -4.86 21.48 7.11
C LEU A 147 -6.34 21.03 7.20
N ARG A 148 -6.62 19.79 6.80
CA ARG A 148 -7.96 19.15 6.78
C ARG A 148 -8.98 19.77 5.83
N GLN A 149 -8.63 20.77 5.02
CA GLN A 149 -9.58 21.44 4.14
C GLN A 149 -9.81 20.68 2.83
N LYS A 150 -8.79 19.97 2.31
CA LYS A 150 -8.89 19.27 1.03
C LYS A 150 -8.06 17.98 0.99
N PHE A 151 -8.58 16.97 0.32
CA PHE A 151 -7.84 15.77 -0.04
C PHE A 151 -6.74 16.09 -1.05
N HIS A 152 -5.49 15.86 -0.66
CA HIS A 152 -4.31 15.89 -1.51
C HIS A 152 -3.51 14.60 -1.32
N TYR A 153 -3.62 13.69 -2.30
CA TYR A 153 -2.83 12.46 -2.30
C TYR A 153 -1.34 12.78 -2.15
N ASN A 154 -0.70 12.19 -1.14
CA ASN A 154 0.66 12.52 -0.77
C ASN A 154 1.42 11.29 -0.23
N ASN A 155 2.38 10.80 -1.01
CA ASN A 155 3.23 9.68 -0.61
C ASN A 155 4.25 10.06 0.47
N ILE A 156 4.74 11.30 0.47
CA ILE A 156 5.76 11.76 1.43
C ILE A 156 5.19 11.79 2.85
N CYS A 157 3.96 12.29 3.01
CA CYS A 157 3.26 12.25 4.29
C CYS A 157 3.04 10.81 4.77
N TYR A 158 2.72 9.88 3.87
CA TYR A 158 2.56 8.46 4.21
C TYR A 158 3.88 7.81 4.63
N ASN A 159 4.97 8.10 3.92
CA ASN A 159 6.31 7.67 4.30
C ASN A 159 6.69 8.21 5.68
N LEU A 160 6.47 9.50 5.92
CA LEU A 160 6.78 10.14 7.19
C LEU A 160 6.00 9.47 8.34
N ALA A 161 4.70 9.22 8.16
CA ALA A 161 3.89 8.53 9.15
C ALA A 161 4.43 7.12 9.46
N GLY A 162 4.78 6.36 8.43
CA GLY A 162 5.32 5.01 8.60
C GLY A 162 6.70 4.97 9.25
N ASP A 163 7.60 5.90 8.90
CA ASP A 163 8.93 5.96 9.52
C ASP A 163 8.85 6.42 10.99
N ILE A 164 8.01 7.41 11.32
CA ILE A 164 7.76 7.82 12.71
C ILE A 164 7.24 6.63 13.51
N ALA A 165 6.25 5.91 12.97
CA ALA A 165 5.68 4.73 13.62
C ALA A 165 6.72 3.62 13.81
N GLY A 166 7.57 3.37 12.81
CA GLY A 166 8.70 2.45 12.93
C GLY A 166 9.65 2.85 14.06
N SER A 167 10.03 4.13 14.15
CA SER A 167 10.89 4.65 15.23
C SER A 167 10.27 4.44 16.61
N ILE A 168 8.98 4.75 16.76
CA ILE A 168 8.24 4.53 18.01
C ILE A 168 8.24 3.05 18.38
N PHE A 169 8.00 2.16 17.41
CA PHE A 169 8.01 0.72 17.64
C PHE A 169 9.35 0.25 18.19
N GLU A 170 10.48 0.65 17.58
CA GLU A 170 11.82 0.25 18.04
C GLU A 170 12.18 0.78 19.43
N ARG A 171 11.67 1.96 19.81
CA ARG A 171 11.87 2.49 21.17
C ARG A 171 11.22 1.63 22.23
N HIS A 172 10.07 1.03 21.93
CA HIS A 172 9.27 0.25 22.89
C HIS A 172 9.54 -1.25 22.81
N VAL A 173 9.94 -1.75 21.64
CA VAL A 173 10.11 -3.17 21.36
C VAL A 173 11.57 -3.47 21.05
N LYS A 174 12.26 -4.07 22.03
CA LYS A 174 13.61 -4.63 21.84
C LYS A 174 13.51 -6.02 21.26
N GLU A 175 13.43 -6.13 19.94
CA GLU A 175 13.51 -7.42 19.25
C GLU A 175 14.96 -7.81 18.96
N ASN A 176 15.30 -9.06 19.29
CA ASN A 176 16.46 -9.76 18.73
C ASN A 176 15.92 -10.67 17.61
N GLY A 177 16.36 -10.52 16.36
CA GLY A 177 16.03 -11.50 15.30
C GLY A 177 15.32 -11.00 14.04
N ALA A 178 15.44 -9.71 13.68
CA ALA A 178 14.94 -9.18 12.41
C ALA A 178 16.02 -8.35 11.67
N ASP A 179 17.29 -8.68 11.87
CA ASP A 179 18.45 -7.93 11.38
C ASP A 179 18.56 -7.95 9.85
N PHE A 180 17.86 -8.87 9.19
CA PHE A 180 17.73 -8.93 7.74
C PHE A 180 16.76 -7.87 7.18
N LEU A 181 15.91 -7.26 8.03
CA LEU A 181 15.03 -6.16 7.64
C LEU A 181 15.78 -4.82 7.74
N THR A 182 15.65 -4.03 6.71
CA THR A 182 16.48 -2.85 6.44
C THR A 182 15.92 -1.54 7.01
N SER A 183 14.74 -1.55 7.65
CA SER A 183 14.17 -0.36 8.30
C SER A 183 13.27 -0.69 9.50
N ALA A 184 13.08 0.31 10.36
CA ALA A 184 12.21 0.24 11.53
C ALA A 184 10.74 -0.02 11.14
N TRP A 185 10.26 0.66 10.09
CA TRP A 185 8.93 0.41 9.53
C TRP A 185 8.77 -1.03 9.02
N ALA A 186 9.79 -1.59 8.37
CA ALA A 186 9.72 -2.97 7.89
C ALA A 186 9.61 -3.96 9.05
N ARG A 187 10.36 -3.75 10.14
CA ARG A 187 10.25 -4.54 11.38
C ARG A 187 8.86 -4.42 12.00
N LEU A 188 8.32 -3.21 12.08
CA LEU A 188 6.95 -2.97 12.55
C LEU A 188 5.91 -3.75 11.72
N VAL A 189 5.93 -3.62 10.40
CA VAL A 189 4.98 -4.33 9.50
C VAL A 189 5.16 -5.84 9.60
N HIS A 190 6.40 -6.33 9.70
CA HIS A 190 6.66 -7.75 9.87
C HIS A 190 6.12 -8.28 11.20
N ASN A 191 6.44 -7.61 12.32
CA ASN A 191 5.98 -8.00 13.65
C ASN A 191 4.45 -7.99 13.76
N LYS A 192 3.80 -6.92 13.27
CA LYS A 192 2.35 -6.73 13.46
C LYS A 192 1.49 -7.43 12.43
N ILE A 193 2.02 -7.76 11.25
CA ILE A 193 1.23 -8.27 10.12
C ILE A 193 1.85 -9.50 9.48
N LEU A 194 3.03 -9.38 8.87
CA LEU A 194 3.53 -10.45 7.98
C LEU A 194 3.86 -11.74 8.74
N GLY A 195 4.50 -11.63 9.91
CA GLY A 195 4.81 -12.76 10.77
C GLY A 195 3.54 -13.46 11.28
N PRO A 196 2.63 -12.76 11.96
CA PRO A 196 1.38 -13.35 12.45
C PRO A 196 0.48 -13.95 11.37
N LEU A 197 0.54 -13.45 10.12
CA LEU A 197 -0.18 -14.02 8.99
C LEU A 197 0.63 -15.05 8.20
N GLU A 198 1.87 -15.32 8.57
CA GLU A 198 2.79 -16.20 7.83
C GLU A 198 2.88 -15.82 6.34
N MET A 199 3.00 -14.52 6.03
CA MET A 199 3.16 -14.02 4.67
C MET A 199 4.62 -14.16 4.23
N LEU A 200 5.06 -15.40 4.01
CA LEU A 200 6.47 -15.80 3.89
C LEU A 200 7.15 -15.30 2.61
N ASP A 201 6.38 -15.04 1.56
CA ASP A 201 6.90 -14.60 0.27
C ASP A 201 6.88 -13.05 0.15
N THR A 202 6.10 -12.38 1.00
CA THR A 202 5.90 -10.94 1.01
C THR A 202 7.12 -10.21 1.56
N ARG A 203 7.52 -9.14 0.88
CA ARG A 203 8.67 -8.32 1.23
C ARG A 203 8.26 -6.88 1.39
N THR A 204 8.92 -6.19 2.31
CA THR A 204 8.73 -4.75 2.56
C THR A 204 9.52 -3.87 1.60
N GLU A 205 10.32 -4.45 0.70
CA GLU A 205 11.07 -3.72 -0.32
C GLU A 205 11.08 -4.47 -1.65
N SER A 206 10.96 -3.72 -2.74
CA SER A 206 11.06 -4.22 -4.12
C SER A 206 12.50 -4.41 -4.58
N ALA A 207 13.46 -3.77 -3.91
CA ALA A 207 14.88 -3.94 -4.19
C ALA A 207 15.28 -5.42 -4.11
N GLY A 208 15.86 -5.94 -5.19
CA GLY A 208 16.26 -7.35 -5.30
C GLY A 208 15.10 -8.32 -5.56
N MET A 209 13.88 -7.86 -5.84
CA MET A 209 12.77 -8.71 -6.28
C MET A 209 13.14 -9.51 -7.53
N LEU A 210 13.79 -8.87 -8.51
CA LEU A 210 14.19 -9.51 -9.77
C LEU A 210 15.25 -10.61 -9.61
N ASN A 211 15.88 -10.71 -8.45
CA ASN A 211 16.80 -11.81 -8.13
C ASN A 211 16.06 -13.10 -7.71
N THR A 212 14.72 -13.08 -7.68
CA THR A 212 13.91 -14.26 -7.36
C THR A 212 13.42 -14.96 -8.62
N ALA A 213 13.32 -16.29 -8.57
CA ALA A 213 12.95 -17.11 -9.73
C ALA A 213 11.49 -16.91 -10.20
N ASN A 214 10.58 -16.44 -9.33
CA ASN A 214 9.16 -16.31 -9.62
C ASN A 214 8.67 -14.87 -9.39
N CYS A 215 9.27 -13.89 -10.04
CA CYS A 215 8.82 -12.50 -10.05
C CYS A 215 8.32 -12.06 -11.42
N ALA A 216 7.50 -11.02 -11.43
CA ALA A 216 7.06 -10.35 -12.63
C ALA A 216 8.00 -9.17 -12.98
N GLU A 217 8.42 -9.11 -14.25
CA GLU A 217 9.01 -7.92 -14.85
C GLU A 217 7.90 -6.92 -15.19
N GLY A 218 8.21 -5.63 -15.18
CA GLY A 218 7.25 -4.60 -15.61
C GLY A 218 7.29 -4.42 -17.13
N PHE A 219 6.11 -4.24 -17.71
CA PHE A 219 5.96 -3.99 -19.14
C PHE A 219 5.05 -2.78 -19.37
N ARG A 220 5.36 -2.04 -20.43
CA ARG A 220 4.45 -1.07 -21.04
C ARG A 220 4.13 -1.56 -22.45
N TYR A 221 2.87 -1.44 -22.87
CA TYR A 221 2.53 -1.62 -24.27
C TYR A 221 2.91 -0.35 -25.04
N ASP A 222 3.77 -0.49 -26.04
CA ASP A 222 4.15 0.58 -26.96
C ASP A 222 3.21 0.52 -28.17
N GLU A 223 2.25 1.44 -28.24
CA GLU A 223 1.23 1.48 -29.30
C GLU A 223 1.85 1.69 -30.69
N GLU A 224 2.92 2.48 -30.80
CA GLU A 224 3.58 2.73 -32.08
C GLU A 224 4.32 1.50 -32.60
N LYS A 225 4.88 0.69 -31.68
CA LYS A 225 5.61 -0.54 -32.03
C LYS A 225 4.74 -1.80 -31.95
N GLU A 226 3.47 -1.65 -31.59
CA GLU A 226 2.51 -2.72 -31.35
C GLU A 226 3.08 -3.89 -30.54
N ARG A 227 3.85 -3.58 -29.49
CA ARG A 227 4.52 -4.60 -28.68
C ARG A 227 4.75 -4.18 -27.25
N PHE A 228 4.89 -5.18 -26.39
CA PHE A 228 5.40 -4.96 -25.04
C PHE A 228 6.87 -4.57 -25.07
N VAL A 229 7.18 -3.48 -24.39
CA VAL A 229 8.54 -3.05 -24.07
C VAL A 229 8.75 -3.21 -22.57
N LEU A 230 9.95 -3.64 -22.19
CA LEU A 230 10.34 -3.67 -20.78
C LEU A 230 10.22 -2.26 -20.23
N TYR A 231 9.44 -2.14 -19.17
CA TYR A 231 9.42 -0.97 -18.33
C TYR A 231 10.48 -1.22 -17.28
N ASP A 232 11.50 -0.36 -17.22
CA ASP A 232 12.59 -0.51 -16.27
C ASP A 232 12.06 -0.32 -14.85
N VAL A 233 11.64 -1.45 -14.27
CA VAL A 233 11.16 -1.57 -12.91
C VAL A 233 12.27 -1.37 -11.89
N ASP A 234 13.54 -1.42 -12.28
CA ASP A 234 14.64 -1.23 -11.35
C ASP A 234 14.98 0.27 -11.22
N SER A 235 14.97 1.05 -12.32
CA SER A 235 15.15 2.51 -12.25
C SER A 235 13.89 3.27 -11.82
N ALA A 236 12.70 2.82 -12.18
CA ALA A 236 11.45 3.41 -11.70
C ALA A 236 11.22 3.18 -10.20
N TYR A 237 11.86 2.16 -9.61
CA TYR A 237 11.60 1.73 -8.24
C TYR A 237 12.84 1.55 -7.35
N ARG A 238 13.95 2.25 -7.62
CA ARG A 238 15.00 2.56 -6.61
C ARG A 238 14.48 3.38 -5.40
N VAL A 239 13.18 3.36 -5.14
CA VAL A 239 12.51 4.12 -4.08
C VAL A 239 12.68 3.42 -2.73
N ARG A 240 13.92 3.41 -2.23
CA ARG A 240 14.13 3.53 -0.77
C ARG A 240 13.29 4.69 -0.21
N GLY A 241 13.08 5.71 -1.04
CA GLY A 241 12.23 6.89 -0.82
C GLY A 241 10.71 6.66 -0.73
N ALA A 242 10.15 5.46 -0.94
CA ALA A 242 8.70 5.25 -0.88
C ALA A 242 8.32 4.02 -0.06
N ARG A 243 9.14 3.68 0.94
CA ARG A 243 8.99 2.44 1.69
C ARG A 243 7.61 2.28 2.31
N PRO A 244 7.19 3.12 3.28
CA PRO A 244 5.85 2.98 3.85
C PRO A 244 4.69 3.32 2.91
N ALA A 245 4.95 3.97 1.77
CA ALA A 245 3.91 4.36 0.83
C ALA A 245 3.70 3.37 -0.32
N GLY A 246 4.68 2.52 -0.68
CA GLY A 246 4.57 1.80 -1.95
C GLY A 246 5.62 0.73 -2.30
N SER A 247 6.52 0.33 -1.40
CA SER A 247 7.63 -0.56 -1.77
C SER A 247 7.35 -2.06 -1.62
N MET A 248 6.18 -2.47 -1.14
CA MET A 248 5.94 -3.89 -0.88
C MET A 248 5.84 -4.71 -2.16
N VAL A 249 6.25 -5.97 -2.04
CA VAL A 249 6.11 -7.00 -3.06
C VAL A 249 5.39 -8.18 -2.42
N SER A 250 4.44 -8.77 -3.13
CA SER A 250 3.67 -9.91 -2.62
C SER A 250 3.17 -10.79 -3.76
N ASN A 251 2.44 -11.85 -3.41
CA ASN A 251 1.75 -12.74 -4.33
C ASN A 251 0.30 -12.97 -3.86
N ILE A 252 -0.51 -13.66 -4.67
CA ILE A 252 -1.94 -13.86 -4.37
C ILE A 252 -2.15 -14.72 -3.12
N TYR A 253 -1.28 -15.70 -2.85
CA TYR A 253 -1.43 -16.55 -1.67
C TYR A 253 -1.24 -15.75 -0.37
N ASP A 254 -0.21 -14.90 -0.31
CA ASP A 254 0.02 -14.05 0.86
C ASP A 254 -1.03 -12.94 0.97
N LEU A 255 -1.34 -12.24 -0.13
CA LEU A 255 -2.38 -11.21 -0.12
C LEU A 255 -3.75 -11.77 0.27
N ALA A 256 -4.05 -13.02 -0.04
CA ALA A 256 -5.30 -13.64 0.39
C ALA A 256 -5.39 -13.77 1.91
N LYS A 257 -4.27 -14.03 2.61
CA LYS A 257 -4.25 -14.06 4.08
C LYS A 257 -4.55 -12.66 4.65
N TRP A 258 -3.90 -11.64 4.09
CA TRP A 258 -4.16 -10.24 4.40
C TRP A 258 -5.63 -9.83 4.17
N VAL A 259 -6.18 -10.11 2.99
CA VAL A 259 -7.58 -9.77 2.67
C VAL A 259 -8.55 -10.53 3.57
N SER A 260 -8.28 -11.79 3.88
CA SER A 260 -9.14 -12.57 4.80
C SER A 260 -9.12 -12.00 6.22
N LEU A 261 -7.97 -11.53 6.71
CA LEU A 261 -7.87 -10.81 7.99
C LEU A 261 -8.75 -9.54 7.99
N MET A 262 -8.71 -8.77 6.91
CA MET A 262 -9.51 -7.55 6.77
C MET A 262 -11.00 -7.86 6.73
N LEU A 263 -11.42 -8.90 6.01
CA LEU A 263 -12.81 -9.36 6.00
C LEU A 263 -13.28 -9.84 7.39
N ARG A 264 -12.39 -10.50 8.14
CA ARG A 264 -12.60 -10.91 9.54
C ARG A 264 -12.39 -9.79 10.56
N LYS A 265 -12.27 -8.54 10.11
CA LYS A 265 -12.16 -7.36 10.98
C LYS A 265 -11.01 -7.44 12.00
N GLY A 266 -9.83 -7.85 11.52
CA GLY A 266 -8.61 -7.92 12.32
C GLY A 266 -8.48 -9.18 13.18
N VAL A 267 -9.29 -10.22 12.95
CA VAL A 267 -9.24 -11.50 13.68
C VAL A 267 -8.59 -12.59 12.82
N LEU A 268 -7.66 -13.35 13.41
CA LEU A 268 -7.03 -14.51 12.78
C LEU A 268 -8.03 -15.64 12.54
N GLU A 269 -7.60 -16.64 11.77
CA GLU A 269 -8.43 -17.79 11.40
C GLU A 269 -8.86 -18.64 12.61
N ASP A 270 -8.09 -18.60 13.71
CA ASP A 270 -8.44 -19.26 14.97
C ASP A 270 -9.70 -18.69 15.66
N GLY A 271 -10.19 -17.54 15.19
CA GLY A 271 -11.34 -16.82 15.73
C GLY A 271 -11.14 -16.20 17.11
N LYS A 272 -9.93 -16.29 17.68
CA LYS A 272 -9.60 -15.88 19.04
C LYS A 272 -8.54 -14.78 19.06
N THR A 273 -7.51 -14.93 18.24
CA THR A 273 -6.39 -14.00 18.18
C THR A 273 -6.77 -12.79 17.33
N ARG A 274 -6.65 -11.61 17.92
CA ARG A 274 -7.00 -10.34 17.29
C ARG A 274 -5.74 -9.51 17.11
N LEU A 275 -5.43 -9.15 15.86
CA LEU A 275 -4.29 -8.30 15.52
C LEU A 275 -4.61 -6.81 15.62
N LEU A 276 -5.89 -6.44 15.57
CA LEU A 276 -6.34 -5.06 15.74
C LEU A 276 -7.67 -5.01 16.50
N SER A 277 -7.75 -4.17 17.53
CA SER A 277 -8.94 -3.94 18.34
C SER A 277 -10.13 -3.55 17.47
N LYS A 278 -11.34 -3.86 17.95
CA LYS A 278 -12.56 -3.47 17.23
C LYS A 278 -12.63 -1.96 17.01
N LEU A 279 -12.28 -1.17 18.03
CA LEU A 279 -12.30 0.29 17.97
C LEU A 279 -11.34 0.83 16.91
N ASN A 280 -10.09 0.39 16.91
CA ASN A 280 -9.10 0.87 15.94
C ASN A 280 -9.32 0.30 14.53
N PHE A 281 -9.89 -0.89 14.40
CA PHE A 281 -10.33 -1.40 13.09
C PHE A 281 -11.46 -0.54 12.51
N GLU A 282 -12.47 -0.20 13.31
CA GLU A 282 -13.56 0.70 12.89
C GLU A 282 -13.02 2.08 12.51
N LYS A 283 -12.09 2.62 13.30
CA LYS A 283 -11.41 3.88 12.99
C LYS A 283 -10.65 3.82 11.66
N LEU A 284 -9.91 2.73 11.41
CA LEU A 284 -9.09 2.53 10.20
C LEU A 284 -9.94 2.56 8.92
N ILE A 285 -11.12 1.94 8.93
CA ILE A 285 -11.99 1.86 7.74
C ILE A 285 -13.00 3.02 7.63
N THR A 286 -13.05 3.90 8.63
CA THR A 286 -13.94 5.07 8.60
C THR A 286 -13.39 6.10 7.61
N PRO A 287 -14.21 6.65 6.69
CA PRO A 287 -13.76 7.75 5.84
C PRO A 287 -13.39 9.00 6.65
N HIS A 288 -12.16 9.49 6.49
CA HIS A 288 -11.66 10.67 7.22
C HIS A 288 -11.54 11.93 6.34
N MET A 289 -11.72 11.78 5.03
CA MET A 289 -11.72 12.85 4.06
C MET A 289 -12.52 12.40 2.83
N THR A 290 -13.41 13.25 2.34
CA THR A 290 -14.15 12.98 1.09
C THR A 290 -13.34 13.41 -0.11
N TYR A 291 -13.35 12.60 -1.17
CA TYR A 291 -12.75 12.92 -2.45
C TYR A 291 -13.80 12.77 -3.57
N GLY A 292 -13.83 13.74 -4.50
CA GLY A 292 -14.76 13.72 -5.64
C GLY A 292 -16.19 14.20 -5.31
N LYS A 293 -17.09 14.06 -6.30
CA LYS A 293 -18.54 14.26 -6.11
C LYS A 293 -19.14 13.01 -5.45
N PRO A 294 -20.17 13.13 -4.60
CA PRO A 294 -20.90 11.96 -4.10
C PRO A 294 -21.36 11.10 -5.27
N VAL A 295 -21.15 9.78 -5.19
CA VAL A 295 -21.76 8.84 -6.15
C VAL A 295 -23.26 8.89 -5.91
N SER A 296 -24.03 9.43 -6.87
CA SER A 296 -25.50 9.42 -6.79
C SER A 296 -26.00 7.97 -6.85
N ASP A 297 -27.15 7.68 -6.22
CA ASP A 297 -27.77 6.35 -5.99
C ASP A 297 -28.18 5.54 -7.25
N GLY A 298 -27.39 5.60 -8.33
CA GLY A 298 -27.53 4.74 -9.49
C GLY A 298 -26.80 3.40 -9.31
N PRO A 299 -27.22 2.34 -10.02
CA PRO A 299 -26.47 1.09 -10.04
C PRO A 299 -25.04 1.36 -10.50
N ILE A 300 -24.06 0.80 -9.79
CA ILE A 300 -22.64 0.85 -10.16
C ILE A 300 -22.52 0.26 -11.57
N GLN A 301 -22.41 1.10 -12.59
CA GLN A 301 -22.18 0.65 -13.95
C GLN A 301 -20.72 0.21 -14.06
N LEU A 302 -20.49 -1.02 -14.55
CA LEU A 302 -19.13 -1.55 -14.80
C LEU A 302 -18.29 -0.61 -15.70
N GLU A 303 -18.92 0.19 -16.55
CA GLU A 303 -18.26 1.24 -17.34
C GLU A 303 -17.67 2.35 -16.46
N SER A 304 -18.30 2.67 -15.33
CA SER A 304 -17.76 3.58 -14.33
C SER A 304 -16.50 2.99 -13.67
N CYS A 305 -16.39 1.67 -13.53
CA CYS A 305 -15.15 1.02 -13.08
C CYS A 305 -14.06 1.00 -14.16
N MET A 306 -14.42 1.01 -15.45
CA MET A 306 -13.45 1.04 -16.56
C MET A 306 -12.83 2.43 -16.80
N LEU A 307 -13.49 3.51 -16.39
CA LEU A 307 -12.90 4.87 -16.39
C LEU A 307 -11.97 5.13 -15.19
N PHE A 308 -11.93 4.23 -14.20
CA PHE A 308 -10.90 4.19 -13.14
C PHE A 308 -9.64 3.47 -13.63
N LYS A 309 -8.94 4.07 -14.61
CA LYS A 309 -7.60 3.61 -15.03
C LYS A 309 -6.70 3.45 -13.79
N LEU A 310 -6.19 2.23 -13.57
CA LEU A 310 -5.10 1.87 -12.64
C LEU A 310 -5.29 2.10 -11.13
N ASN A 311 -6.44 2.61 -10.70
CA ASN A 311 -6.59 3.15 -9.35
C ASN A 311 -7.21 2.15 -8.33
N PHE A 312 -7.87 1.07 -8.75
CA PHE A 312 -8.72 0.25 -7.87
C PHE A 312 -8.02 -0.47 -6.70
N ILE A 313 -6.69 -0.57 -6.72
CA ILE A 313 -5.90 -1.16 -5.62
C ILE A 313 -5.66 -0.15 -4.47
N GLU A 314 -5.94 1.15 -4.66
CA GLU A 314 -5.74 2.18 -3.64
C GLU A 314 -6.97 2.49 -2.76
N TYR A 315 -8.20 2.13 -3.15
CA TYR A 315 -9.40 2.80 -2.62
C TYR A 315 -10.28 1.99 -1.66
N LEU A 316 -9.90 0.77 -1.30
CA LEU A 316 -10.62 0.03 -0.25
C LEU A 316 -10.10 0.33 1.16
N LEU A 317 -8.99 1.06 1.31
CA LEU A 317 -8.32 1.30 2.60
C LEU A 317 -7.73 2.73 2.76
N CYS A 318 -8.26 3.71 2.02
CA CYS A 318 -7.98 5.14 2.21
C CYS A 318 -9.27 5.91 2.53
#